data_AF-V4B2F2-F1
#
_entry.id   AF-V4B2F2-F1
#
_cell.length_a   1.000
_cell.length_b   1.000
_cell.length_c   1.000
_cell.angle_alpha   90.00
_cell.angle_beta   90.00
_cell.angle_gamma   90.00
#
_symmetry.space_group_name_H-M   'P 1'
#
loop_
_entity.id
_entity.type
_entity.pdbx_description
1 polymer ?
#
loop_
_entity_poly.entity_id
_entity_poly.type
_entity_poly.pdbx_seq_one_letter_code
_entity_poly.pdbx_strand_id
1 'polypeptide(L)'
;MTGNSYSLESEELNDDLLEFRRCGYDQNKGIGLWIKYLFVVFLVVGLFGALAILGIGIWTYEAEYGSKVLSKLIGVNLYQVDSYILIGVGSAIIFVTMLGICGLVAQYRCLMGLHLSLLAFTSVMLFVAGILGYVLISELEDKVRSKMDDTLVNHYGIDIDKNAQNLEITEAWDEIQKNFECCGVYGDVNETNSWAIYKQRSKWFLKSYSNETFVPASCCENRNEEECRYLTNSTYLLADPVVQYPTNANFTLYTYGCFDKLDPYLEKTGIVIGTTAITVGVLLLIELVLSILMYRMLPPS
;
A
#
# COMPACT_ATOMS: atom_id res chain seq x y z
N MET A 1 68.18 -3.05 -51.98
CA MET A 1 68.20 -3.04 -50.49
C MET A 1 66.88 -2.51 -49.89
N THR A 2 65.76 -2.53 -50.62
CA THR A 2 64.49 -1.90 -50.19
C THR A 2 63.40 -2.90 -49.74
N GLY A 3 63.70 -4.20 -49.71
CA GLY A 3 62.72 -5.24 -49.35
C GLY A 3 62.54 -5.44 -47.84
N ASN A 4 63.45 -4.91 -47.01
CA ASN A 4 63.48 -5.21 -45.57
C ASN A 4 62.72 -4.18 -44.72
N SER A 5 62.44 -2.99 -45.26
CA SER A 5 61.72 -1.92 -44.55
C SER A 5 60.21 -2.16 -44.51
N TYR A 6 59.63 -2.67 -45.61
CA TYR A 6 58.18 -2.92 -45.69
C TYR A 6 57.72 -4.10 -44.83
N SER A 7 58.57 -5.11 -44.61
CA SER A 7 58.25 -6.25 -43.76
C SER A 7 58.24 -5.86 -42.27
N LEU A 8 59.20 -5.04 -41.83
CA LEU A 8 59.28 -4.57 -40.44
C LEU A 8 58.08 -3.68 -40.06
N GLU A 9 57.68 -2.76 -40.94
CA GLU A 9 56.55 -1.85 -40.72
C GLU A 9 55.20 -2.60 -40.69
N SER A 10 55.08 -3.73 -41.41
CA SER A 10 53.89 -4.60 -41.39
C SER A 10 53.79 -5.49 -40.14
N GLU A 11 54.92 -5.77 -39.50
CA GLU A 11 55.01 -6.59 -38.29
C GLU A 11 54.72 -5.75 -37.04
N GLU A 12 55.24 -4.50 -36.98
CA GLU A 12 54.90 -3.51 -35.96
C GLU A 12 53.41 -3.14 -35.95
N LEU A 13 52.79 -2.91 -37.13
CA LEU A 13 51.36 -2.58 -37.22
C LEU A 13 50.44 -3.72 -36.74
N ASN A 14 50.85 -4.99 -36.92
CA ASN A 14 50.08 -6.14 -36.45
C ASN A 14 50.18 -6.32 -34.94
N ASP A 15 51.34 -6.02 -34.33
CA ASP A 15 51.53 -6.09 -32.88
C ASP A 15 50.75 -4.98 -32.16
N ASP A 16 50.73 -3.76 -32.70
CA ASP A 16 49.91 -2.65 -32.19
C ASP A 16 48.41 -2.97 -32.26
N LEU A 17 47.94 -3.58 -33.36
CA LEU A 17 46.55 -4.02 -33.51
C LEU A 17 46.18 -5.16 -32.54
N LEU A 18 47.11 -6.07 -32.26
CA LEU A 18 46.94 -7.14 -31.28
C LEU A 18 46.90 -6.60 -29.85
N GLU A 19 47.70 -5.60 -29.53
CA GLU A 19 47.75 -4.95 -28.23
C GLU A 19 46.48 -4.10 -27.98
N PHE A 20 46.01 -3.34 -28.97
CA PHE A 20 44.71 -2.65 -28.91
C PHE A 20 43.54 -3.62 -28.72
N ARG A 21 43.55 -4.76 -29.43
CA ARG A 21 42.52 -5.80 -29.29
C ARG A 21 42.57 -6.48 -27.92
N ARG A 22 43.77 -6.67 -27.35
CA ARG A 22 43.98 -7.23 -26.00
C ARG A 22 43.54 -6.26 -24.90
N CYS A 23 43.85 -4.97 -25.03
CA CYS A 23 43.42 -3.93 -24.10
C CYS A 23 41.90 -3.73 -24.13
N GLY A 24 41.28 -3.78 -25.32
CA GLY A 24 39.82 -3.78 -25.47
C GLY A 24 39.15 -5.06 -24.94
N TYR A 25 39.83 -6.20 -25.02
CA TYR A 25 39.36 -7.48 -24.46
C TYR A 25 39.42 -7.48 -22.92
N ASP A 26 40.52 -7.01 -22.31
CA ASP A 26 40.67 -6.93 -20.85
C ASP A 26 39.78 -5.84 -20.22
N GLN A 27 39.58 -4.70 -20.89
CA GLN A 27 38.64 -3.67 -20.43
C GLN A 27 37.17 -4.16 -20.49
N ASN A 28 36.77 -4.88 -21.55
CA ASN A 28 35.46 -5.55 -21.62
C ASN A 28 35.30 -6.65 -20.56
N LYS A 29 36.39 -7.34 -20.19
CA LYS A 29 36.41 -8.35 -19.14
C LYS A 29 36.15 -7.73 -17.76
N GLY A 30 36.74 -6.57 -17.49
CA GLY A 30 36.50 -5.79 -16.27
C GLY A 30 35.06 -5.28 -16.17
N ILE A 31 34.54 -4.65 -17.23
CA ILE A 31 33.17 -4.12 -17.27
C ILE A 31 32.13 -5.24 -17.11
N GLY A 32 32.32 -6.38 -17.77
CA GLY A 32 31.45 -7.55 -17.62
C GLY A 32 31.45 -8.14 -16.20
N LEU A 33 32.57 -8.04 -15.49
CA LEU A 33 32.66 -8.47 -14.09
C LEU A 33 31.84 -7.57 -13.16
N TRP A 34 31.92 -6.24 -13.36
CA TRP A 34 31.12 -5.27 -12.60
C TRP A 34 29.63 -5.44 -12.83
N ILE A 35 29.20 -5.65 -14.08
CA ILE A 35 27.78 -5.87 -14.42
C ILE A 35 27.27 -7.16 -13.74
N LYS A 36 28.04 -8.24 -13.77
CA LYS A 36 27.70 -9.49 -13.07
C LYS A 36 27.59 -9.26 -11.56
N TYR A 37 28.56 -8.56 -10.97
CA TYR A 37 28.57 -8.27 -9.54
C TYR A 37 27.35 -7.46 -9.12
N LEU A 38 27.07 -6.34 -9.82
CA LEU A 38 25.89 -5.52 -9.56
C LEU A 38 24.60 -6.32 -9.68
N PHE A 39 24.45 -7.09 -10.76
CA PHE A 39 23.27 -7.93 -10.98
C PHE A 39 23.06 -8.94 -9.84
N VAL A 40 24.12 -9.63 -9.40
CA VAL A 40 24.05 -10.55 -8.25
C VAL A 40 23.66 -9.83 -6.97
N VAL A 41 24.21 -8.63 -6.73
CA VAL A 41 23.85 -7.83 -5.55
C VAL A 41 22.35 -7.48 -5.56
N PHE A 42 21.80 -7.04 -6.69
CA PHE A 42 20.36 -6.77 -6.82
C PHE A 42 19.51 -8.02 -6.54
N LEU A 43 19.86 -9.18 -7.13
CA LEU A 43 19.14 -10.42 -6.91
C LEU A 43 19.20 -10.90 -5.44
N VAL A 44 20.36 -10.79 -4.80
CA VAL A 44 20.54 -11.20 -3.41
C VAL A 44 19.79 -10.28 -2.46
N VAL A 45 19.85 -8.95 -2.66
CA VAL A 45 19.07 -7.99 -1.87
C VAL A 45 17.58 -8.23 -2.06
N GLY A 46 17.13 -8.45 -3.30
CA GLY A 46 15.74 -8.79 -3.61
C GLY A 46 15.28 -10.08 -2.93
N LEU A 47 16.13 -11.12 -2.91
CA LEU A 47 15.84 -12.39 -2.25
C LEU A 47 15.69 -12.23 -0.73
N PHE A 48 16.61 -11.53 -0.06
CA PHE A 48 16.50 -11.27 1.38
C PHE A 48 15.28 -10.41 1.73
N GLY A 49 15.00 -9.38 0.92
CA GLY A 49 13.78 -8.59 1.06
C GLY A 49 12.52 -9.45 0.93
N ALA A 50 12.47 -10.34 -0.06
CA ALA A 50 11.33 -11.22 -0.27
C ALA A 50 11.15 -12.27 0.84
N LEU A 51 12.25 -12.80 1.39
CA LEU A 51 12.21 -13.68 2.57
C LEU A 51 11.68 -12.95 3.81
N ALA A 52 12.07 -11.69 4.01
CA ALA A 52 11.55 -10.87 5.10
C ALA A 52 10.04 -10.61 4.93
N ILE A 53 9.60 -10.23 3.72
CA ILE A 53 8.18 -10.04 3.40
C ILE A 53 7.38 -11.32 3.63
N LEU A 54 7.87 -12.47 3.14
CA LEU A 54 7.23 -13.76 3.34
C LEU A 54 7.15 -14.12 4.84
N GLY A 55 8.23 -13.88 5.60
CA GLY A 55 8.26 -14.10 7.04
C GLY A 55 7.22 -13.26 7.79
N ILE A 56 7.10 -11.97 7.44
CA ILE A 56 6.06 -11.08 7.99
C ILE A 56 4.67 -11.58 7.57
N GLY A 57 4.50 -12.05 6.34
CA GLY A 57 3.24 -12.63 5.85
C GLY A 57 2.80 -13.85 6.65
N ILE A 58 3.72 -14.77 6.93
CA ILE A 58 3.44 -15.96 7.74
C ILE A 58 3.15 -15.57 9.20
N TRP A 59 3.95 -14.67 9.78
CA TRP A 59 3.74 -14.18 11.14
C TRP A 59 2.37 -13.53 11.32
N THR A 60 1.99 -12.64 10.39
CA THR A 60 0.67 -11.98 10.39
C THR A 60 -0.46 -12.98 10.18
N TYR A 61 -0.30 -13.96 9.29
CA TYR A 61 -1.26 -15.04 9.10
C TYR A 61 -1.49 -15.86 10.38
N GLU A 62 -0.43 -16.20 11.11
CA GLU A 62 -0.55 -16.93 12.38
C GLU A 62 -1.19 -16.09 13.49
N ALA A 63 -0.79 -14.82 13.61
CA ALA A 63 -1.39 -13.89 14.56
C ALA A 63 -2.90 -13.73 14.30
N GLU A 64 -3.26 -13.67 13.01
CA GLU A 64 -4.65 -13.61 12.57
C GLU A 64 -5.39 -14.94 12.80
N TYR A 65 -4.75 -16.09 12.60
CA TYR A 65 -5.38 -17.38 12.90
C TYR A 65 -5.68 -17.52 14.40
N GLY A 66 -4.77 -17.05 15.25
CA GLY A 66 -4.96 -16.99 16.70
C GLY A 66 -6.16 -16.13 17.09
N SER A 67 -6.32 -14.95 16.48
CA SER A 67 -7.50 -14.10 16.68
C SER A 67 -8.76 -14.72 16.07
N LYS A 68 -8.70 -15.34 14.88
CA LYS A 68 -9.82 -16.04 14.23
C LYS A 68 -10.38 -17.21 15.04
N VAL A 69 -9.56 -17.97 15.74
CA VAL A 69 -10.09 -19.03 16.63
C VAL A 69 -11.00 -18.41 17.69
N LEU A 70 -10.63 -17.24 18.22
CA LEU A 70 -11.45 -16.46 19.15
C LEU A 70 -12.64 -15.76 18.44
N SER A 71 -12.42 -15.19 17.26
CA SER A 71 -13.45 -14.51 16.46
C SER A 71 -14.42 -15.47 15.79
N LYS A 72 -14.12 -16.75 15.65
CA LYS A 72 -15.08 -17.78 15.20
C LYS A 72 -16.00 -18.24 16.34
N LEU A 73 -15.59 -18.03 17.59
CA LEU A 73 -16.49 -18.07 18.74
C LEU A 73 -17.37 -16.81 18.83
N ILE A 74 -16.94 -15.67 18.26
CA ILE A 74 -17.58 -14.35 18.41
C ILE A 74 -18.26 -13.84 17.11
N GLY A 75 -18.00 -14.45 15.95
CA GLY A 75 -18.65 -14.15 14.66
C GLY A 75 -18.01 -13.08 13.75
N VAL A 76 -16.69 -12.85 13.77
CA VAL A 76 -16.04 -11.74 13.03
C VAL A 76 -14.89 -12.23 12.12
N ASN A 77 -14.87 -11.87 10.83
CA ASN A 77 -13.87 -12.34 9.84
C ASN A 77 -13.24 -11.17 9.06
N LEU A 78 -12.32 -10.41 9.68
CA LEU A 78 -11.91 -9.11 9.13
C LEU A 78 -10.51 -8.99 8.52
N TYR A 79 -9.56 -9.88 8.83
CA TYR A 79 -8.13 -9.58 8.59
C TYR A 79 -7.48 -10.42 7.46
N GLN A 80 -8.28 -11.19 6.72
CA GLN A 80 -7.78 -12.38 6.02
C GLN A 80 -7.07 -12.08 4.70
N VAL A 81 -7.35 -10.93 4.10
CA VAL A 81 -6.92 -10.64 2.73
C VAL A 81 -5.46 -10.20 2.68
N ASP A 82 -5.00 -9.43 3.67
CA ASP A 82 -3.69 -8.77 3.62
C ASP A 82 -2.53 -9.76 3.81
N SER A 83 -2.69 -10.73 4.71
CA SER A 83 -1.68 -11.76 4.99
C SER A 83 -1.43 -12.66 3.78
N TYR A 84 -2.48 -13.05 3.04
CA TYR A 84 -2.35 -13.83 1.81
C TYR A 84 -1.66 -13.08 0.68
N ILE A 85 -1.92 -11.77 0.53
CA ILE A 85 -1.23 -10.95 -0.47
C ILE A 85 0.26 -10.90 -0.16
N LEU A 86 0.64 -10.70 1.10
CA LEU A 86 2.04 -10.59 1.51
C LEU A 86 2.81 -11.90 1.27
N ILE A 87 2.19 -13.04 1.61
CA ILE A 87 2.75 -14.38 1.32
C ILE A 87 2.87 -14.60 -0.19
N GLY A 88 1.82 -14.28 -0.95
CA GLY A 88 1.79 -14.45 -2.40
C GLY A 88 2.90 -13.64 -3.09
N VAL A 89 2.99 -12.35 -2.79
CA VAL A 89 4.01 -11.44 -3.37
C VAL A 89 5.42 -11.89 -2.96
N GLY A 90 5.64 -12.18 -1.68
CA GLY A 90 6.94 -12.66 -1.19
C GLY A 90 7.40 -13.93 -1.91
N SER A 91 6.52 -14.92 -2.05
CA SER A 91 6.83 -16.17 -2.76
C SER A 91 7.12 -15.96 -4.25
N ALA A 92 6.39 -15.07 -4.93
CA ALA A 92 6.60 -14.75 -6.33
C ALA A 92 7.96 -14.08 -6.56
N ILE A 93 8.37 -13.15 -5.69
CA ILE A 93 9.68 -12.48 -5.80
C ILE A 93 10.81 -13.48 -5.54
N ILE A 94 10.68 -14.38 -4.56
CA ILE A 94 11.65 -15.47 -4.33
C ILE A 94 11.80 -16.33 -5.59
N PHE A 95 10.69 -16.71 -6.22
CA PHE A 95 10.72 -17.50 -7.45
C PHE A 95 11.45 -16.77 -8.58
N VAL A 96 11.12 -15.51 -8.85
CA VAL A 96 11.75 -14.70 -9.91
C VAL A 96 13.25 -14.49 -9.66
N THR A 97 13.64 -14.21 -8.42
CA THR A 97 15.05 -14.01 -8.03
C THR A 97 15.85 -15.30 -8.12
N MET A 98 15.28 -16.43 -7.71
CA MET A 98 15.90 -17.76 -7.88
C MET A 98 16.12 -18.11 -9.35
N LEU A 99 15.17 -17.80 -10.24
CA LEU A 99 15.38 -17.98 -11.69
C LEU A 99 16.54 -17.14 -12.21
N GLY A 100 16.69 -15.89 -11.73
CA GLY A 100 17.82 -15.03 -12.08
C GLY A 100 19.17 -15.60 -11.63
N ILE A 101 19.27 -16.05 -10.37
CA ILE A 101 20.49 -16.66 -9.82
C ILE A 101 20.83 -17.95 -10.56
N CYS A 102 19.85 -18.85 -10.74
CA CYS A 102 20.04 -20.10 -11.47
C CYS A 102 20.42 -19.85 -12.93
N GLY A 103 19.82 -18.85 -13.59
CA GLY A 103 20.15 -18.46 -14.96
C GLY A 103 21.60 -18.00 -15.10
N LEU A 104 22.10 -17.28 -14.10
CA LEU A 104 23.48 -16.85 -14.03
C LEU A 104 24.45 -18.02 -13.79
N VAL A 105 24.17 -18.87 -12.79
CA VAL A 105 25.06 -19.99 -12.40
C VAL A 105 25.11 -21.05 -13.49
N ALA A 106 23.97 -21.42 -14.05
CA ALA A 106 23.88 -22.46 -15.07
C ALA A 106 24.26 -21.98 -16.48
N GLN A 107 24.43 -20.66 -16.66
CA GLN A 107 24.67 -20.01 -17.96
C GLN A 107 23.62 -20.37 -19.03
N TYR A 108 22.40 -20.72 -18.61
CA TYR A 108 21.31 -21.09 -19.51
C TYR A 108 20.53 -19.86 -19.97
N ARG A 109 20.68 -19.51 -21.26
CA ARG A 109 19.97 -18.39 -21.88
C ARG A 109 18.45 -18.45 -21.71
N CYS A 110 17.86 -19.65 -21.78
CA CYS A 110 16.41 -19.80 -21.62
C CYS A 110 15.93 -19.33 -20.23
N LEU A 111 16.63 -19.73 -19.16
CA LEU A 111 16.27 -19.39 -17.79
C LEU A 111 16.45 -17.89 -17.49
N MET A 112 17.53 -17.30 -18.03
CA MET A 112 17.74 -15.86 -18.00
C MET A 112 16.67 -15.10 -18.80
N GLY A 113 16.24 -15.64 -19.94
CA GLY A 113 15.14 -15.10 -20.74
C GLY A 113 13.80 -15.13 -20.00
N LEU A 114 13.53 -16.21 -19.25
CA LEU A 114 12.35 -16.31 -18.39
C LEU A 114 12.36 -15.25 -17.28
N HIS A 115 13.49 -15.10 -16.56
CA HIS A 115 13.65 -14.05 -15.57
C HIS A 115 13.40 -12.65 -16.18
N LEU A 116 14.00 -12.38 -17.34
CA LEU A 116 13.80 -11.11 -18.06
C LEU A 116 12.33 -10.88 -18.45
N SER A 117 11.64 -11.93 -18.92
CA SER A 117 10.23 -11.82 -19.33
C SER A 117 9.31 -11.52 -18.14
N LEU A 118 9.54 -12.16 -16.99
CA LEU A 118 8.77 -11.92 -15.77
C LEU A 118 9.02 -10.51 -15.23
N LEU A 119 10.28 -10.06 -15.23
CA LEU A 119 10.65 -8.72 -14.78
C LEU A 119 10.06 -7.62 -15.69
N ALA A 120 10.04 -7.85 -17.00
CA ALA A 120 9.39 -6.93 -17.94
C ALA A 120 7.87 -6.88 -17.70
N PHE A 121 7.23 -8.04 -17.47
CA PHE A 121 5.81 -8.13 -17.16
C PHE A 121 5.45 -7.36 -15.88
N THR A 122 6.19 -7.56 -14.78
CA THR A 122 5.94 -6.85 -13.51
C THR A 122 6.19 -5.35 -13.65
N SER A 123 7.19 -4.94 -14.43
CA SER A 123 7.45 -3.52 -14.70
C SER A 123 6.28 -2.85 -15.42
N VAL A 124 5.70 -3.52 -16.43
CA VAL A 124 4.51 -3.02 -17.13
C VAL A 124 3.30 -2.98 -16.20
N MET A 125 3.09 -4.02 -15.40
CA MET A 125 1.98 -4.04 -14.41
C MET A 125 2.11 -2.91 -13.39
N LEU A 126 3.32 -2.65 -12.88
CA LEU A 126 3.56 -1.55 -11.95
C LEU A 126 3.30 -0.18 -12.60
N PHE A 127 3.69 0.00 -13.85
CA PHE A 127 3.42 1.22 -14.60
C PHE A 127 1.92 1.45 -14.81
N VAL A 128 1.19 0.40 -15.24
CA VAL A 128 -0.28 0.46 -15.39
C VAL A 128 -0.96 0.74 -14.05
N ALA A 129 -0.54 0.05 -12.98
CA ALA A 129 -1.06 0.27 -11.64
C ALA A 129 -0.79 1.71 -11.14
N GLY A 130 0.38 2.27 -11.46
CA GLY A 130 0.72 3.65 -11.15
C GLY A 130 -0.19 4.65 -11.86
N ILE A 131 -0.46 4.46 -13.15
CA ILE A 131 -1.40 5.31 -13.92
C ILE A 131 -2.82 5.19 -13.35
N LEU A 132 -3.30 3.96 -13.12
CA LEU A 132 -4.62 3.72 -12.55
C LEU A 132 -4.75 4.33 -11.16
N GLY A 133 -3.70 4.20 -10.32
CA GLY A 133 -3.64 4.81 -9.00
C GLY A 133 -3.73 6.33 -9.08
N TYR A 134 -3.01 6.96 -10.00
CA TYR A 134 -3.06 8.41 -10.20
C TYR A 134 -4.43 8.89 -10.68
N VAL A 135 -5.05 8.21 -11.64
CA VAL A 135 -6.39 8.59 -12.11
C VAL A 135 -7.42 8.38 -11.00
N LEU A 136 -7.39 7.23 -10.33
CA LEU A 136 -8.35 6.89 -9.31
C LEU A 136 -8.27 7.82 -8.09
N ILE A 137 -7.07 8.33 -7.74
CA ILE A 137 -6.92 9.21 -6.57
C ILE A 137 -7.71 10.52 -6.74
N SER A 138 -7.82 11.01 -7.98
CA SER A 138 -8.58 12.23 -8.28
C SER A 138 -10.10 12.05 -8.18
N GLU A 139 -10.60 10.82 -8.34
CA GLU A 139 -12.02 10.48 -8.18
C GLU A 139 -12.34 9.85 -6.80
N LEU A 140 -11.30 9.51 -6.04
CA LEU A 140 -11.42 8.76 -4.79
C LEU A 140 -12.05 9.60 -3.69
N GLU A 141 -11.74 10.90 -3.61
CA GLU A 141 -12.22 11.77 -2.53
C GLU A 141 -13.76 11.75 -2.44
N ASP A 142 -14.44 12.12 -3.51
CA ASP A 142 -15.90 12.15 -3.57
C ASP A 142 -16.54 10.76 -3.43
N LYS A 143 -15.89 9.74 -4.00
CA LYS A 143 -16.39 8.36 -3.93
C LYS A 143 -16.26 7.77 -2.54
N VAL A 144 -15.16 8.06 -1.83
CA VAL A 144 -14.93 7.67 -0.44
C VAL A 144 -15.92 8.42 0.45
N ARG A 145 -16.08 9.73 0.28
CA ARG A 145 -17.09 10.51 1.00
C ARG A 145 -18.50 9.93 0.82
N SER A 146 -18.91 9.68 -0.42
CA SER A 146 -20.22 9.09 -0.72
C SER A 146 -20.39 7.70 -0.11
N LYS A 147 -19.34 6.88 -0.09
CA LYS A 147 -19.38 5.55 0.54
C LYS A 147 -19.39 5.61 2.06
N MET A 148 -18.67 6.55 2.67
CA MET A 148 -18.75 6.77 4.12
C MET A 148 -20.16 7.25 4.50
N ASP A 149 -20.76 8.17 3.74
CA ASP A 149 -22.15 8.61 3.94
C ASP A 149 -23.15 7.45 3.86
N ASP A 150 -23.06 6.64 2.80
CA ASP A 150 -23.93 5.47 2.62
C ASP A 150 -23.78 4.43 3.75
N THR A 151 -22.56 4.09 4.11
CA THR A 151 -22.30 3.09 5.17
C THR A 151 -22.77 3.57 6.54
N LEU A 152 -22.55 4.84 6.87
CA LEU A 152 -23.03 5.40 8.13
C LEU A 152 -24.56 5.48 8.17
N VAL A 153 -25.18 5.95 7.08
CA VAL A 153 -26.64 6.15 7.03
C VAL A 153 -27.40 4.82 7.00
N ASN A 154 -26.92 3.85 6.22
CA ASN A 154 -27.69 2.66 5.91
C ASN A 154 -27.27 1.40 6.68
N HIS A 155 -26.03 1.34 7.19
CA HIS A 155 -25.44 0.09 7.68
C HIS A 155 -24.98 0.15 9.14
N TYR A 156 -24.52 1.31 9.62
CA TYR A 156 -24.09 1.48 11.01
C TYR A 156 -25.17 1.03 12.00
N GLY A 157 -24.81 0.14 12.93
CA GLY A 157 -25.66 -0.38 14.00
C GLY A 157 -26.97 -1.06 13.54
N ILE A 158 -27.08 -1.45 12.27
CA ILE A 158 -28.26 -2.14 11.71
C ILE A 158 -28.05 -3.64 11.74
N ASP A 159 -28.91 -4.35 12.48
CA ASP A 159 -29.00 -5.82 12.51
C ASP A 159 -27.65 -6.51 12.74
N ILE A 160 -26.80 -5.90 13.58
CA ILE A 160 -25.44 -6.37 13.88
C ILE A 160 -25.40 -7.81 14.43
N ASP A 161 -26.45 -8.25 15.13
CA ASP A 161 -26.57 -9.63 15.64
C ASP A 161 -26.82 -10.68 14.53
N LYS A 162 -27.26 -10.23 13.35
CA LYS A 162 -27.69 -11.09 12.24
C LYS A 162 -26.83 -10.91 10.99
N ASN A 163 -26.17 -9.77 10.86
CA ASN A 163 -25.37 -9.42 9.70
C ASN A 163 -23.95 -9.04 10.14
N ALA A 164 -23.02 -9.99 9.96
CA ALA A 164 -21.61 -9.80 10.26
C ALA A 164 -21.02 -8.58 9.54
N GLN A 165 -21.41 -8.31 8.29
CA GLN A 165 -20.90 -7.15 7.55
C GLN A 165 -21.30 -5.81 8.19
N ASN A 166 -22.52 -5.71 8.72
CA ASN A 166 -22.95 -4.48 9.39
C ASN A 166 -22.28 -4.33 10.77
N LEU A 167 -22.01 -5.44 11.47
CA LEU A 167 -21.19 -5.43 12.69
C LEU A 167 -19.79 -4.87 12.37
N GLU A 168 -19.14 -5.39 11.34
CA GLU A 168 -17.82 -4.96 10.87
C GLU A 168 -17.79 -3.46 10.50
N ILE A 169 -18.81 -2.99 9.77
CA ILE A 169 -18.95 -1.56 9.45
C ILE A 169 -19.12 -0.72 10.72
N THR A 170 -19.89 -1.20 11.70
CA THR A 170 -20.14 -0.49 12.96
C THR A 170 -18.87 -0.39 13.79
N GLU A 171 -18.13 -1.48 13.94
CA GLU A 171 -16.84 -1.52 14.65
C GLU A 171 -15.81 -0.60 13.99
N ALA A 172 -15.72 -0.61 12.65
CA ALA A 172 -14.82 0.26 11.91
C ALA A 172 -15.16 1.75 12.12
N TRP A 173 -16.45 2.11 12.12
CA TRP A 173 -16.88 3.47 12.43
C TRP A 173 -16.55 3.86 13.87
N ASP A 174 -16.81 2.98 14.83
CA ASP A 174 -16.52 3.24 16.24
C ASP A 174 -15.02 3.43 16.50
N GLU A 175 -14.18 2.65 15.81
CA GLU A 175 -12.72 2.77 15.89
C GLU A 175 -12.23 4.08 15.26
N ILE A 176 -12.72 4.42 14.06
CA ILE A 176 -12.35 5.68 13.38
C ILE A 176 -12.74 6.88 14.26
N GLN A 177 -13.95 6.90 14.80
CA GLN A 177 -14.45 8.00 15.62
C GLN A 177 -13.64 8.20 16.90
N LYS A 178 -13.30 7.09 17.58
CA LYS A 178 -12.46 7.14 18.80
C LYS A 178 -11.01 7.53 18.50
N ASN A 179 -10.43 6.97 17.44
CA ASN A 179 -9.01 7.18 17.13
C ASN A 179 -8.73 8.57 16.54
N PHE A 180 -9.68 9.13 15.79
CA PHE A 180 -9.53 10.43 15.12
C PHE A 180 -10.33 11.55 15.80
N GLU A 181 -10.99 11.27 16.93
CA GLU A 181 -11.78 12.23 17.71
C GLU A 181 -12.76 13.02 16.81
N CYS A 182 -13.56 12.26 16.07
CA CYS A 182 -14.47 12.76 15.03
C CYS A 182 -15.86 12.12 15.16
N CYS A 183 -16.87 12.72 14.54
CA CYS A 183 -18.21 12.15 14.50
C CYS A 183 -18.92 12.49 13.18
N GLY A 184 -19.60 11.51 12.60
CA GLY A 184 -20.22 11.65 11.28
C GLY A 184 -19.20 11.62 10.15
N VAL A 185 -19.60 12.07 8.96
CA VAL A 185 -18.80 11.88 7.74
C VAL A 185 -17.92 13.10 7.47
N TYR A 186 -18.51 14.28 7.30
CA TYR A 186 -17.79 15.51 6.95
C TYR A 186 -18.52 16.73 7.54
N GLY A 187 -17.82 17.82 7.76
CA GLY A 187 -18.36 19.08 8.23
C GLY A 187 -17.86 19.50 9.60
N ASP A 188 -17.94 20.80 9.86
CA ASP A 188 -17.49 21.43 11.10
C ASP A 188 -18.59 21.48 12.17
N VAL A 189 -18.30 22.07 13.33
CA VAL A 189 -19.18 22.24 14.51
C VAL A 189 -20.60 22.70 14.20
N ASN A 190 -20.78 23.51 13.15
CA ASN A 190 -22.06 24.13 12.78
C ASN A 190 -22.73 23.48 11.57
N GLU A 191 -22.17 22.39 11.04
CA GLU A 191 -22.66 21.72 9.84
C GLU A 191 -23.54 20.52 10.16
N THR A 192 -24.60 20.35 9.37
CA THR A 192 -25.57 19.24 9.52
C THR A 192 -25.03 17.87 9.14
N ASN A 193 -23.90 17.82 8.41
CA ASN A 193 -23.35 16.58 7.87
C ASN A 193 -22.27 15.94 8.75
N SER A 194 -21.88 16.62 9.83
CA SER A 194 -20.98 16.12 10.87
C SER A 194 -21.78 15.18 11.79
N TRP A 195 -21.70 15.33 13.11
CA TRP A 195 -22.42 14.52 14.10
C TRP A 195 -23.95 14.46 13.91
N ALA A 196 -24.58 15.53 13.41
CA ALA A 196 -26.03 15.62 13.25
C ALA A 196 -26.61 14.63 12.20
N ILE A 197 -25.77 14.06 11.33
CA ILE A 197 -26.18 13.05 10.33
C ILE A 197 -26.81 11.82 10.98
N TYR A 198 -26.37 11.45 12.18
CA TYR A 198 -26.92 10.32 12.93
C TYR A 198 -28.41 10.50 13.18
N LYS A 199 -28.82 11.63 13.77
CA LYS A 199 -30.24 11.94 14.01
C LYS A 199 -31.02 12.16 12.73
N GLN A 200 -30.43 12.86 11.76
CA GLN A 200 -31.19 13.36 10.60
C GLN A 200 -31.46 12.29 9.54
N ARG A 201 -30.48 11.41 9.29
CA ARG A 201 -30.52 10.50 8.12
C ARG A 201 -30.31 9.03 8.48
N SER A 202 -29.59 8.71 9.56
CA SER A 202 -29.21 7.31 9.83
C SER A 202 -30.42 6.43 10.18
N LYS A 203 -30.46 5.22 9.61
CA LYS A 203 -31.43 4.18 9.99
C LYS A 203 -31.22 3.73 11.43
N TRP A 204 -29.99 3.83 11.94
CA TRP A 204 -29.64 3.49 13.31
C TRP A 204 -30.44 4.30 14.31
N PHE A 205 -30.49 5.62 14.12
CA PHE A 205 -31.24 6.52 15.00
C PHE A 205 -32.74 6.24 14.93
N LEU A 206 -33.28 6.02 13.71
CA LEU A 206 -34.70 5.68 13.54
C LEU A 206 -35.08 4.38 14.27
N LYS A 207 -34.19 3.39 14.30
CA LYS A 207 -34.38 2.13 15.04
C LYS A 207 -34.20 2.32 16.55
N SER A 208 -33.28 3.19 16.97
CA SER A 208 -32.94 3.47 18.37
C SER A 208 -33.77 4.57 19.01
N TYR A 209 -34.76 5.15 18.32
CA TYR A 209 -35.60 6.25 18.83
C TYR A 209 -36.25 5.93 20.18
N SER A 210 -36.47 4.64 20.50
CA SER A 210 -36.96 4.19 21.80
C SER A 210 -36.00 4.44 22.98
N ASN A 211 -34.72 4.72 22.71
CA ASN A 211 -33.64 4.79 23.71
C ASN A 211 -33.09 6.21 23.92
N GLU A 212 -33.64 7.24 23.25
CA GLU A 212 -33.30 8.67 23.40
C GLU A 212 -31.82 9.07 23.15
N THR A 213 -31.02 8.20 22.53
CA THR A 213 -29.60 8.49 22.23
C THR A 213 -29.45 9.25 20.91
N PHE A 214 -28.74 10.38 20.92
CA PHE A 214 -28.55 11.23 19.74
C PHE A 214 -27.42 10.74 18.81
N VAL A 215 -26.30 10.34 19.40
CA VAL A 215 -25.08 9.86 18.74
C VAL A 215 -24.60 8.56 19.39
N PRO A 216 -23.78 7.76 18.69
CA PRO A 216 -23.14 6.61 19.30
C PRO A 216 -22.08 7.01 20.33
N ALA A 217 -21.75 6.06 21.22
CA ALA A 217 -20.75 6.25 22.28
C ALA A 217 -19.35 6.62 21.75
N SER A 218 -18.99 6.10 20.59
CA SER A 218 -17.74 6.36 19.89
C SER A 218 -17.55 7.82 19.47
N CYS A 219 -18.62 8.60 19.35
CA CYS A 219 -18.56 10.04 19.11
C CYS A 219 -18.26 10.89 20.35
N CYS A 220 -18.12 10.26 21.53
CA CYS A 220 -18.00 10.94 22.81
C CYS A 220 -16.64 10.71 23.47
N GLU A 221 -16.15 11.71 24.19
CA GLU A 221 -14.99 11.55 25.07
C GLU A 221 -15.36 10.65 26.27
N ASN A 222 -14.51 9.65 26.57
CA ASN A 222 -14.75 8.58 27.55
C ASN A 222 -15.19 9.02 28.96
N ARG A 223 -14.92 10.26 29.38
CA ARG A 223 -15.18 10.70 30.77
C ARG A 223 -16.65 11.02 31.04
N ASN A 224 -17.42 11.42 30.02
CA ASN A 224 -18.81 11.90 30.17
C ASN A 224 -19.72 11.34 29.07
N GLU A 225 -19.61 10.04 28.78
CA GLU A 225 -20.34 9.39 27.68
C GLU A 225 -21.87 9.53 27.82
N GLU A 226 -22.42 9.39 29.03
CA GLU A 226 -23.87 9.53 29.26
C GLU A 226 -24.38 10.96 28.97
N GLU A 227 -23.65 11.99 29.43
CA GLU A 227 -24.02 13.39 29.18
C GLU A 227 -23.91 13.76 27.69
N CYS A 228 -22.98 13.13 26.97
CA CYS A 228 -22.79 13.32 25.54
C CYS A 228 -23.87 12.63 24.70
N ARG A 229 -24.27 11.41 25.08
CA ARG A 229 -25.21 10.59 24.31
C ARG A 229 -26.68 10.96 24.54
N TYR A 230 -27.02 11.41 25.76
CA TYR A 230 -28.39 11.65 26.20
C TYR A 230 -28.67 13.14 26.38
N LEU A 231 -29.83 13.61 25.90
CA LEU A 231 -30.32 14.96 26.16
C LEU A 231 -30.73 15.11 27.64
N THR A 232 -29.79 15.44 28.53
CA THR A 232 -30.11 15.71 29.93
C THR A 232 -30.36 17.21 30.16
N ASN A 233 -31.62 17.56 30.43
CA ASN A 233 -32.15 18.85 30.91
C ASN A 233 -31.80 20.14 30.14
N SER A 234 -32.86 20.74 29.58
CA SER A 234 -33.00 22.00 28.84
C SER A 234 -32.30 23.27 29.38
N THR A 235 -30.96 23.29 29.42
CA THR A 235 -30.18 24.55 29.41
C THR A 235 -29.07 24.56 28.35
N TYR A 236 -28.79 23.42 27.72
CA TYR A 236 -27.80 23.28 26.65
C TYR A 236 -28.48 22.79 25.37
N LEU A 237 -29.37 23.62 24.82
CA LEU A 237 -29.98 23.41 23.51
C LEU A 237 -28.91 23.57 22.42
N LEU A 238 -28.15 22.52 22.13
CA LEU A 238 -27.44 22.34 20.87
C LEU A 238 -27.47 20.86 20.45
N ALA A 239 -28.69 20.40 20.19
CA ALA A 239 -28.97 19.15 19.46
C ALA A 239 -29.47 19.43 18.02
N ASP A 240 -29.26 20.66 17.55
CA ASP A 240 -29.34 21.12 16.16
C ASP A 240 -28.03 21.88 15.87
N PRO A 241 -27.57 21.96 14.59
CA PRO A 241 -26.34 22.64 14.24
C PRO A 241 -26.35 24.07 14.81
N VAL A 242 -25.29 24.42 15.52
CA VAL A 242 -25.21 25.67 16.26
C VAL A 242 -25.18 26.85 15.27
N VAL A 243 -26.30 27.51 15.03
CA VAL A 243 -26.34 28.72 14.18
C VAL A 243 -25.70 29.93 14.89
N GLN A 244 -25.33 29.81 16.17
CA GLN A 244 -24.86 30.96 16.94
C GLN A 244 -23.82 30.55 18.00
N TYR A 245 -22.59 31.07 17.86
CA TYR A 245 -21.45 30.93 18.77
C TYR A 245 -21.88 30.73 20.24
N PRO A 246 -21.71 29.53 20.83
CA PRO A 246 -22.11 29.30 22.20
C PRO A 246 -20.91 29.60 23.11
N THR A 247 -21.15 30.45 24.11
CA THR A 247 -20.22 30.62 25.25
C THR A 247 -20.10 29.37 26.12
N ASN A 248 -20.87 28.31 25.81
CA ASN A 248 -21.00 27.07 26.58
C ASN A 248 -20.98 25.87 25.62
N ALA A 249 -19.85 25.60 24.96
CA ALA A 249 -19.70 24.42 24.11
C ALA A 249 -19.78 23.14 24.96
N ASN A 250 -20.53 22.15 24.50
CA ASN A 250 -20.53 20.82 25.10
C ASN A 250 -19.17 20.17 24.79
N PHE A 251 -18.24 20.15 25.75
CA PHE A 251 -16.82 19.84 25.53
C PHE A 251 -16.52 18.35 25.27
N THR A 252 -17.54 17.49 25.27
CA THR A 252 -17.38 16.02 25.30
C THR A 252 -17.84 15.33 24.02
N LEU A 253 -18.42 16.06 23.06
CA LEU A 253 -18.84 15.55 21.76
C LEU A 253 -17.84 15.92 20.67
N TYR A 254 -17.42 14.95 19.86
CA TYR A 254 -16.64 15.24 18.67
C TYR A 254 -17.53 15.88 17.59
N THR A 255 -17.09 17.04 17.11
CA THR A 255 -17.90 17.92 16.25
C THR A 255 -17.35 18.05 14.84
N TYR A 256 -16.17 17.49 14.58
CA TYR A 256 -15.57 17.43 13.26
C TYR A 256 -15.95 16.12 12.55
N GLY A 257 -16.19 16.20 11.25
CA GLY A 257 -16.40 15.03 10.41
C GLY A 257 -15.16 14.15 10.30
N CYS A 258 -15.37 12.83 10.24
CA CYS A 258 -14.26 11.88 10.21
C CYS A 258 -13.45 11.92 8.93
N PHE A 259 -14.07 12.21 7.79
CA PHE A 259 -13.37 12.41 6.52
C PHE A 259 -12.39 13.58 6.63
N ASP A 260 -12.80 14.71 7.20
CA ASP A 260 -11.94 15.90 7.30
C ASP A 260 -10.72 15.67 8.22
N LYS A 261 -10.90 14.85 9.26
CA LYS A 261 -9.81 14.42 10.13
C LYS A 261 -8.92 13.36 9.46
N LEU A 262 -9.48 12.48 8.65
CA LEU A 262 -8.79 11.37 7.99
C LEU A 262 -8.04 11.80 6.72
N ASP A 263 -8.55 12.78 5.98
CA ASP A 263 -7.98 13.29 4.73
C ASP A 263 -6.48 13.63 4.83
N PRO A 264 -5.99 14.41 5.81
CA PRO A 264 -4.55 14.68 5.93
C PRO A 264 -3.71 13.43 6.27
N TYR A 265 -4.32 12.39 6.86
CA TYR A 265 -3.65 11.11 7.08
C TYR A 265 -3.61 10.27 5.81
N LEU A 266 -4.67 10.31 4.98
CA LEU A 266 -4.71 9.65 3.67
C LEU A 266 -3.70 10.29 2.72
N GLU A 267 -3.58 11.62 2.71
CA GLU A 267 -2.57 12.31 1.91
C GLU A 267 -1.15 11.88 2.30
N LYS A 268 -0.83 11.89 3.60
CA LYS A 268 0.49 11.47 4.10
C LYS A 268 0.79 10.01 3.75
N THR A 269 -0.17 9.13 3.98
CA THR A 269 -0.03 7.70 3.67
C THR A 269 0.11 7.48 2.18
N GLY A 270 -0.67 8.20 1.36
CA GLY A 270 -0.59 8.21 -0.09
C GLY A 270 0.77 8.65 -0.61
N ILE A 271 1.38 9.68 0.00
CA ILE A 271 2.74 10.12 -0.33
C ILE A 271 3.76 9.01 -0.03
N VAL A 272 3.65 8.32 1.10
CA VAL A 272 4.55 7.19 1.45
C VAL A 272 4.40 6.04 0.46
N ILE A 273 3.16 5.65 0.12
CA ILE A 273 2.90 4.58 -0.86
C ILE A 273 3.39 4.99 -2.26
N GLY A 274 3.14 6.23 -2.67
CA GLY A 274 3.59 6.74 -3.97
C GLY A 274 5.12 6.77 -4.08
N THR A 275 5.82 7.27 -3.06
CA THR A 275 7.29 7.33 -3.05
C THR A 275 7.94 5.95 -3.03
N THR A 276 7.38 5.01 -2.27
CA THR A 276 7.83 3.62 -2.28
C THR A 276 7.61 2.95 -3.64
N ALA A 277 6.45 3.13 -4.26
CA ALA A 277 6.16 2.60 -5.60
C ALA A 277 7.12 3.15 -6.67
N ILE A 278 7.42 4.45 -6.65
CA ILE A 278 8.40 5.06 -7.56
C ILE A 278 9.79 4.47 -7.35
N THR A 279 10.22 4.31 -6.09
CA THR A 279 11.51 3.73 -5.75
C THR A 279 11.63 2.30 -6.29
N VAL A 280 10.59 1.47 -6.08
CA VAL A 280 10.52 0.12 -6.62
C VAL A 280 10.56 0.13 -8.15
N GLY A 281 9.83 1.03 -8.80
CA GLY A 281 9.84 1.17 -10.26
C GLY A 281 11.23 1.47 -10.82
N VAL A 282 11.98 2.39 -10.19
CA VAL A 282 13.36 2.70 -10.59
C VAL A 282 14.27 1.48 -10.39
N LEU A 283 14.15 0.77 -9.27
CA LEU A 283 14.93 -0.45 -9.02
C LEU A 283 14.64 -1.54 -10.06
N LEU A 284 13.38 -1.76 -10.41
CA LEU A 284 12.99 -2.73 -11.46
C LEU A 284 13.53 -2.33 -12.84
N LEU A 285 13.55 -1.04 -13.18
CA LEU A 285 14.16 -0.57 -14.43
C LEU A 285 15.67 -0.79 -14.47
N ILE A 286 16.36 -0.55 -13.36
CA ILE A 286 17.80 -0.83 -13.24
C ILE A 286 18.05 -2.34 -13.39
N GLU A 287 17.28 -3.17 -12.68
CA GLU A 287 17.37 -4.63 -12.78
C GLU A 287 17.05 -5.12 -14.20
N LEU A 288 16.09 -4.50 -14.89
CA LEU A 288 15.74 -4.83 -16.28
C LEU A 288 16.90 -4.55 -17.22
N VAL A 289 17.54 -3.38 -17.10
CA VAL A 289 18.72 -3.02 -17.91
C VAL A 289 19.88 -3.99 -17.62
N LEU A 290 20.17 -4.26 -16.35
CA LEU A 290 21.22 -5.22 -15.96
C LEU A 290 20.93 -6.62 -16.50
N SER A 291 19.68 -7.08 -16.42
CA SER A 291 19.23 -8.35 -16.98
C SER A 291 19.40 -8.44 -18.49
N ILE A 292 19.09 -7.37 -19.23
CA ILE A 292 19.31 -7.32 -20.68
C ILE A 292 20.81 -7.40 -21.00
N LEU A 293 21.65 -6.62 -20.31
CA LEU A 293 23.09 -6.65 -20.51
C LEU A 293 23.65 -8.05 -20.23
N MET A 294 23.23 -8.66 -19.12
CA MET A 294 23.61 -10.02 -18.77
C MET A 294 23.16 -11.04 -19.83
N TYR A 295 21.91 -10.98 -20.28
CA TYR A 295 21.38 -11.86 -21.33
C TYR A 295 22.20 -11.79 -22.62
N ARG A 296 22.62 -10.59 -23.02
CA ARG A 296 23.46 -10.36 -24.21
C ARG A 296 24.88 -10.92 -24.06
N MET A 297 25.41 -10.95 -22.83
CA MET A 297 26.76 -11.48 -22.54
C MET A 297 26.84 -13.01 -22.51
N LEU A 298 25.72 -13.71 -22.31
CA LEU A 298 25.69 -15.18 -22.32
C LEU A 298 25.92 -15.71 -23.75
N PRO A 299 26.69 -16.78 -23.97
CA PRO A 299 26.88 -17.37 -25.31
C PRO A 299 25.59 -18.02 -25.84
N PRO A 300 25.36 -18.04 -27.18
CA PRO A 300 24.20 -18.73 -27.76
C PRO A 300 24.24 -20.22 -27.43
N SER A 301 23.10 -20.72 -26.92
CA SER A 301 22.83 -22.14 -26.72
C SER A 301 22.60 -22.84 -28.04
#